data_AF-A0A831LE16-F1
#
_entry.id   AF-A0A831LE16-F1
#
_cell.length_a   1.000
_cell.length_b   1.000
_cell.length_c   1.000
_cell.angle_alpha   90.00
_cell.angle_beta   90.00
_cell.angle_gamma   90.00
#
_symmetry.space_group_name_H-M   'P 1'
#
loop_
_entity.id
_entity.type
_entity.pdbx_description
1 polymer ?
#
loop_
_entity_poly.entity_id
_entity_poly.type
_entity_poly.pdbx_seq_one_letter_code
_entity_poly.pdbx_strand_id
1 'polypeptide(L)'
;DSFPAVQHFLDRLNLDLNDLKNQLSSAALGASRFLAQNAVQVGQGTLQFFVGLGLMLYLSFFMLRDGSKLVSLLVRALPLGDEREHLLFAKFAEVARATVKGNLVVAVVQGTLGGIIFAILGISGALLWGVVMTLLSLIPVVGAGLIWAPVAVYLFAVGEWVDGLILAAFGAGVIGLVDNVLRPILVGRDTKLPDYMVLLSTLGGFAVFGMNGFVIGPLVAALFVAFWEIFMREFNAPHVDISPAASPAENPSTDEPSKGC
;
A
#
# COMPACT_ATOMS: atom_id res chain seq x y z
N ASP A 1 -44.73 9.05 -36.44
CA ASP A 1 -44.12 9.30 -37.76
C ASP A 1 -43.22 10.53 -37.73
N SER A 2 -42.07 10.43 -37.04
CA SER A 2 -41.21 11.58 -36.75
C SER A 2 -39.79 11.27 -37.19
N PHE A 3 -39.25 12.09 -38.10
CA PHE A 3 -37.87 12.14 -38.63
C PHE A 3 -37.54 11.34 -39.91
N PRO A 4 -38.09 11.73 -41.07
CA PRO A 4 -37.74 11.18 -42.39
C PRO A 4 -36.27 11.43 -42.83
N ALA A 5 -35.60 12.43 -42.25
CA ALA A 5 -34.19 12.72 -42.53
C ALA A 5 -33.22 11.66 -41.96
N VAL A 6 -33.62 11.00 -40.86
CA VAL A 6 -32.82 9.96 -40.20
C VAL A 6 -32.87 8.67 -41.02
N GLN A 7 -34.02 8.34 -41.60
CA GLN A 7 -34.20 7.16 -42.46
C GLN A 7 -33.36 7.25 -43.74
N HIS A 8 -33.35 8.40 -44.41
CA HIS A 8 -32.54 8.60 -45.63
C HIS A 8 -31.02 8.57 -45.38
N PHE A 9 -30.56 8.94 -44.19
CA PHE A 9 -29.14 8.89 -43.82
C PHE A 9 -28.71 7.47 -43.40
N LEU A 10 -29.63 6.68 -42.84
CA LEU A 10 -29.44 5.28 -42.47
C LEU A 10 -29.43 4.35 -43.70
N ASP A 11 -30.27 4.62 -44.71
CA ASP A 11 -30.30 3.83 -45.95
C ASP A 11 -29.00 3.97 -46.78
N ARG A 12 -28.28 5.10 -46.66
CA ARG A 12 -26.98 5.30 -47.32
C ARG A 12 -25.84 4.46 -46.73
N LEU A 13 -26.01 3.94 -45.51
CA LEU A 13 -24.98 3.20 -44.78
C LEU A 13 -25.21 1.68 -44.80
N ASN A 14 -26.29 1.18 -45.42
CA ASN A 14 -26.60 -0.25 -45.53
C ASN A 14 -26.52 -1.01 -44.18
N LEU A 15 -26.77 -0.30 -43.07
CA LEU A 15 -26.82 -0.85 -41.73
C LEU A 15 -28.27 -1.19 -41.43
N ASP A 16 -28.61 -2.48 -41.59
CA ASP A 16 -29.93 -3.00 -41.31
C ASP A 16 -30.28 -2.71 -39.84
N LEU A 17 -31.27 -1.86 -39.60
CA LEU A 17 -31.71 -1.48 -38.24
C LEU A 17 -32.14 -2.70 -37.42
N ASN A 18 -32.50 -3.78 -38.11
CA ASN A 18 -32.83 -5.07 -37.51
C ASN A 18 -31.58 -5.77 -36.94
N ASP A 19 -30.45 -5.73 -37.63
CA ASP A 19 -29.20 -6.33 -37.15
C ASP A 19 -28.62 -5.56 -35.96
N LEU A 20 -28.68 -4.23 -35.99
CA LEU A 20 -28.28 -3.39 -34.85
C LEU A 20 -29.17 -3.65 -33.63
N LYS A 21 -30.48 -3.79 -33.83
CA LYS A 21 -31.42 -4.13 -32.76
C LYS A 21 -31.19 -5.54 -32.21
N ASN A 22 -30.82 -6.49 -33.06
CA ASN A 22 -30.53 -7.87 -32.66
C ASN A 22 -29.19 -7.99 -31.91
N GLN A 23 -28.16 -7.26 -32.34
CA GLN A 23 -26.88 -7.14 -31.62
C GLN A 23 -27.05 -6.43 -30.28
N LEU A 24 -27.84 -5.36 -30.22
CA LEU A 24 -28.12 -4.64 -28.98
C LEU A 24 -28.94 -5.50 -28.00
N SER A 25 -29.94 -6.24 -28.50
CA SER A 25 -30.75 -7.14 -27.68
C SER A 25 -29.95 -8.34 -27.16
N SER A 26 -29.08 -8.92 -27.98
CA SER A 26 -28.20 -10.02 -27.56
C SER A 26 -27.10 -9.55 -26.59
N ALA A 27 -26.52 -8.36 -26.81
CA ALA A 27 -25.61 -7.73 -25.85
C ALA A 27 -26.32 -7.39 -24.52
N ALA A 28 -27.55 -6.87 -24.57
CA ALA A 28 -28.35 -6.59 -23.38
C ALA A 28 -28.71 -7.87 -22.61
N LEU A 29 -29.05 -8.96 -23.31
CA LEU A 29 -29.31 -10.27 -22.68
C LEU A 29 -28.04 -10.89 -22.10
N GLY A 30 -26.89 -10.72 -22.76
CA GLY A 30 -25.58 -11.14 -22.26
C GLY A 30 -25.18 -10.39 -21.00
N ALA A 31 -25.32 -9.06 -21.01
CA ALA A 31 -25.09 -8.21 -19.85
C ALA A 31 -26.06 -8.52 -18.70
N SER A 32 -27.33 -8.79 -19.00
CA SER A 32 -28.34 -9.17 -18.01
C SER A 32 -28.05 -10.52 -17.37
N ARG A 33 -27.62 -11.53 -18.16
CA ARG A 33 -27.18 -12.83 -17.62
C ARG A 33 -25.91 -12.70 -16.79
N PHE A 34 -24.94 -11.90 -17.25
CA PHE A 34 -23.71 -11.65 -16.50
C PHE A 34 -24.02 -10.94 -15.17
N LEU A 35 -24.87 -9.92 -15.18
CA LEU A 35 -25.32 -9.23 -13.98
C LEU A 35 -26.12 -10.17 -13.08
N ALA A 36 -27.03 -11.00 -13.59
CA ALA A 36 -27.81 -11.93 -12.78
C ALA A 36 -26.94 -13.01 -12.12
N GLN A 37 -25.95 -13.55 -12.84
CA GLN A 37 -25.02 -14.56 -12.32
C GLN A 37 -24.04 -13.95 -11.31
N ASN A 38 -23.56 -12.72 -11.57
CA ASN A 38 -22.66 -12.03 -10.65
C ASN A 38 -23.39 -11.26 -9.54
N ALA A 39 -24.70 -11.02 -9.63
CA ALA A 39 -25.47 -10.26 -8.63
C ALA A 39 -25.40 -10.90 -7.25
N VAL A 40 -25.43 -12.24 -7.19
CA VAL A 40 -25.29 -12.98 -5.93
C VAL A 40 -23.88 -12.82 -5.38
N GLN A 41 -22.84 -12.90 -6.22
CA GLN A 41 -21.45 -12.69 -5.78
C GLN A 41 -21.17 -11.24 -5.36
N VAL A 42 -21.68 -10.26 -6.11
CA VAL A 42 -21.58 -8.83 -5.79
C VAL A 42 -22.33 -8.53 -4.49
N GLY A 43 -23.53 -9.09 -4.31
CA GLY A 43 -24.32 -8.96 -3.08
C GLY A 43 -23.60 -9.56 -1.86
N GLN A 44 -23.05 -10.77 -1.99
CA GLN A 44 -22.25 -11.40 -0.93
C GLN A 44 -20.97 -10.61 -0.63
N GLY A 45 -20.23 -10.17 -1.64
CA GLY A 45 -19.01 -9.38 -1.47
C GLY A 45 -19.30 -8.04 -0.80
N THR A 46 -20.41 -7.39 -1.14
CA THR A 46 -20.85 -6.14 -0.51
C THR A 46 -21.18 -6.35 0.97
N LEU A 47 -21.94 -7.38 1.31
CA LEU A 47 -22.24 -7.73 2.70
C LEU A 47 -20.95 -8.04 3.48
N GLN A 48 -20.06 -8.84 2.91
CA GLN A 48 -18.78 -9.19 3.54
C GLN A 48 -17.88 -7.95 3.72
N PHE A 49 -17.89 -7.01 2.78
CA PHE A 49 -17.21 -5.72 2.92
C PHE A 49 -17.77 -4.93 4.10
N PHE A 50 -19.08 -4.77 4.23
CA PHE A 50 -19.67 -4.01 5.35
C PHE A 50 -19.47 -4.68 6.71
N VAL A 51 -19.59 -6.02 6.78
CA VAL A 51 -19.29 -6.77 8.01
C VAL A 51 -17.81 -6.63 8.37
N GLY A 52 -16.91 -6.78 7.38
CA GLY A 52 -15.48 -6.59 7.56
C GLY A 52 -15.11 -5.18 8.00
N LEU A 53 -15.73 -4.16 7.38
CA LEU A 53 -15.57 -2.76 7.74
C LEU A 53 -16.04 -2.50 9.18
N GLY A 54 -17.22 -3.00 9.55
CA GLY A 54 -17.75 -2.88 10.91
C GLY A 54 -16.84 -3.54 11.95
N LEU A 55 -16.37 -4.76 11.69
CA LEU A 55 -15.44 -5.48 12.57
C LEU A 55 -14.10 -4.76 12.65
N MET A 56 -13.56 -4.29 11.53
CA MET A 56 -12.32 -3.52 11.49
C MET A 56 -12.42 -2.26 12.34
N LEU A 57 -13.47 -1.45 12.16
CA LEU A 57 -13.69 -0.24 12.93
C LEU A 57 -13.86 -0.54 14.43
N TYR A 58 -14.61 -1.60 14.75
CA TYR A 58 -14.79 -2.08 16.11
C TYR A 58 -13.46 -2.47 16.75
N LEU A 59 -12.69 -3.35 16.10
CA LEU A 59 -11.38 -3.78 16.60
C LEU A 59 -10.40 -2.60 16.70
N SER A 60 -10.37 -1.72 15.69
CA SER A 60 -9.50 -0.56 15.68
C SER A 60 -9.84 0.40 16.84
N PHE A 61 -11.12 0.65 17.10
CA PHE A 61 -11.57 1.44 18.24
C PHE A 61 -11.11 0.84 19.58
N PHE A 62 -11.35 -0.46 19.80
CA PHE A 62 -10.92 -1.14 21.03
C PHE A 62 -9.40 -1.19 21.16
N MET A 63 -8.68 -1.41 20.06
CA MET A 63 -7.21 -1.44 20.06
C MET A 63 -6.61 -0.06 20.34
N LEU A 64 -7.22 1.02 19.85
CA LEU A 64 -6.81 2.39 20.18
C LEU A 64 -7.15 2.78 21.62
N ARG A 65 -8.28 2.32 22.15
CA ARG A 65 -8.73 2.63 23.52
C ARG A 65 -7.98 1.82 24.58
N ASP A 66 -7.91 0.51 24.39
CA ASP A 66 -7.39 -0.47 25.37
C ASP A 66 -5.96 -0.92 25.05
N GLY A 67 -5.32 -0.32 24.04
CA GLY A 67 -4.01 -0.72 23.54
C GLY A 67 -2.92 -0.80 24.61
N SER A 68 -2.89 0.15 25.56
CA SER A 68 -1.90 0.14 26.64
C SER A 68 -2.05 -1.06 27.59
N LYS A 69 -3.29 -1.50 27.84
CA LYS A 69 -3.57 -2.72 28.64
C LYS A 69 -3.28 -3.98 27.84
N LEU A 70 -3.59 -3.99 26.55
CA LEU A 70 -3.26 -5.12 25.67
C LEU A 70 -1.74 -5.33 25.58
N VAL A 71 -0.99 -4.25 25.43
CA VAL A 71 0.48 -4.27 25.39
C VAL A 71 1.04 -4.80 26.71
N SER A 72 0.57 -4.32 27.87
CA SER A 72 1.09 -4.79 29.16
C SER A 72 0.75 -6.27 29.46
N LEU A 73 -0.38 -6.78 28.95
CA LEU A 73 -0.71 -8.20 29.01
C LEU A 73 0.16 -9.04 28.07
N LEU A 74 0.45 -8.55 26.87
CA LEU A 74 1.36 -9.21 25.93
C LEU A 74 2.78 -9.30 26.48
N VAL A 75 3.29 -8.20 27.06
CA VAL A 75 4.58 -8.13 27.77
C VAL A 75 4.65 -9.23 28.84
N ARG A 76 3.67 -9.28 29.75
CA ARG A 76 3.62 -10.30 30.80
C ARG A 76 3.50 -11.75 30.29
N ALA A 77 3.01 -11.96 29.07
CA ALA A 77 2.81 -13.29 28.51
C ALA A 77 4.04 -13.83 27.77
N LEU A 78 4.97 -12.95 27.36
CA LEU A 78 6.16 -13.33 26.62
C LEU A 78 7.36 -13.52 27.56
N PRO A 79 8.10 -14.63 27.49
CA PRO A 79 9.28 -14.88 28.31
C PRO A 79 10.53 -14.23 27.68
N LEU A 80 10.42 -12.98 27.25
CA LEU A 80 11.53 -12.15 26.78
C LEU A 80 11.75 -11.12 27.87
N GLY A 81 12.91 -11.09 28.53
CA GLY A 81 13.12 -10.21 29.69
C GLY A 81 12.66 -8.75 29.47
N ASP A 82 12.08 -8.15 30.52
CA ASP A 82 11.25 -6.92 30.50
C ASP A 82 11.81 -5.76 29.64
N GLU A 83 13.12 -5.53 29.62
CA GLU A 83 13.74 -4.46 28.83
C GLU A 83 13.63 -4.67 27.31
N ARG A 84 13.69 -5.92 26.83
CA ARG A 84 13.66 -6.23 25.39
C ARG A 84 12.27 -6.03 24.80
N GLU A 85 11.23 -6.34 25.58
CA GLU A 85 9.84 -6.13 25.17
C GLU A 85 9.48 -4.65 25.09
N HIS A 86 9.89 -3.87 26.10
CA HIS A 86 9.67 -2.42 26.07
C HIS A 86 10.34 -1.78 24.85
N LEU A 87 11.53 -2.24 24.48
CA LEU A 87 12.21 -1.78 23.26
C LEU A 87 11.43 -2.17 21.99
N LEU A 88 10.90 -3.39 21.91
CA LEU A 88 10.10 -3.89 20.79
C LEU A 88 8.82 -3.08 20.61
N PHE A 89 8.05 -2.88 21.68
CA PHE A 89 6.82 -2.08 21.64
C PHE A 89 7.09 -0.60 21.32
N ALA A 90 8.20 -0.03 21.82
CA ALA A 90 8.63 1.31 21.45
C ALA A 90 8.92 1.41 19.94
N LYS A 91 9.60 0.40 19.37
CA LYS A 91 9.87 0.30 17.94
C LYS A 91 8.58 0.16 17.12
N PHE A 92 7.64 -0.67 17.55
CA PHE A 92 6.32 -0.77 16.91
C PHE A 92 5.57 0.55 16.94
N ALA A 93 5.58 1.27 18.06
CA ALA A 93 4.95 2.58 18.17
C ALA A 93 5.64 3.63 17.31
N GLU A 94 6.97 3.56 17.15
CA GLU A 94 7.72 4.38 16.22
C GLU A 94 7.30 4.11 14.77
N VAL A 95 7.28 2.84 14.34
CA VAL A 95 6.86 2.42 12.99
C VAL A 95 5.40 2.80 12.70
N ALA A 96 4.49 2.58 13.66
CA ALA A 96 3.09 2.97 13.54
C ALA A 96 2.94 4.49 13.36
N ARG A 97 3.65 5.28 14.18
CA ARG A 97 3.66 6.75 14.05
C ARG A 97 4.27 7.20 12.73
N ALA A 98 5.36 6.58 12.28
CA ALA A 98 5.98 6.86 10.99
C ALA A 98 5.04 6.55 9.83
N THR A 99 4.29 5.44 9.93
CA THR A 99 3.30 5.03 8.92
C THR A 99 2.15 6.02 8.84
N VAL A 100 1.57 6.41 9.99
CA VAL A 100 0.47 7.40 10.04
C VAL A 100 0.93 8.76 9.50
N LYS A 101 2.10 9.24 9.96
CA LYS A 101 2.69 10.50 9.45
C LYS A 101 2.96 10.43 7.95
N GLY A 102 3.51 9.31 7.48
CA GLY A 102 3.78 9.10 6.05
C GLY A 102 2.52 9.10 5.20
N ASN A 103 1.47 8.41 5.64
CA ASN A 103 0.18 8.41 4.96
C ASN A 103 -0.43 9.82 4.89
N LEU A 104 -0.32 10.59 5.98
CA LEU A 104 -0.83 11.97 6.01
C LEU A 104 -0.07 12.87 5.03
N VAL A 105 1.25 12.75 4.97
CA VAL A 105 2.08 13.50 4.01
C VAL A 105 1.74 13.12 2.57
N VAL A 106 1.62 11.81 2.27
CA VAL A 106 1.19 11.31 0.95
C VAL A 106 -0.16 11.92 0.56
N ALA A 107 -1.14 11.87 1.46
CA ALA A 107 -2.48 12.37 1.20
C ALA A 107 -2.50 13.86 0.86
N VAL A 108 -1.74 14.69 1.60
CA VAL A 108 -1.62 16.12 1.33
C VAL A 108 -0.96 16.38 -0.03
N VAL A 109 0.12 15.65 -0.35
CA VAL A 109 0.80 15.79 -1.63
C VAL A 109 -0.13 15.41 -2.78
N GLN A 110 -0.82 14.28 -2.69
CA GLN A 110 -1.76 13.83 -3.72
C GLN A 110 -2.94 14.78 -3.89
N GLY A 111 -3.53 15.25 -2.80
CA GLY A 111 -4.63 16.21 -2.87
C GLY A 111 -4.21 17.57 -3.43
N THR A 112 -3.00 18.03 -3.12
CA THR A 112 -2.43 19.26 -3.68
C THR A 112 -2.20 19.11 -5.18
N LEU A 113 -1.53 18.03 -5.62
CA LEU A 113 -1.30 17.74 -7.03
C LEU A 113 -2.62 17.57 -7.81
N GLY A 114 -3.59 16.89 -7.22
CA GLY A 114 -4.95 16.72 -7.74
C GLY A 114 -5.71 18.04 -7.89
N GLY A 115 -5.65 18.91 -6.88
CA GLY A 115 -6.23 20.24 -6.93
C GLY A 115 -5.57 21.14 -7.99
N ILE A 116 -4.24 21.07 -8.11
CA ILE A 116 -3.49 21.83 -9.12
C ILE A 116 -3.88 21.38 -10.53
N ILE A 117 -3.88 20.08 -10.81
CA ILE A 117 -4.21 19.60 -12.15
C ILE A 117 -5.66 19.91 -12.52
N PHE A 118 -6.60 19.80 -11.59
CA PHE A 118 -7.98 20.20 -11.84
C PHE A 118 -8.14 21.70 -12.07
N ALA A 119 -7.35 22.53 -11.40
CA ALA A 119 -7.34 23.98 -11.63
C ALA A 119 -6.76 24.32 -13.02
N ILE A 120 -5.70 23.64 -13.44
CA ILE A 120 -5.07 23.83 -14.76
C ILE A 120 -6.03 23.43 -15.89
N LEU A 121 -6.77 22.33 -15.71
CA LEU A 121 -7.75 21.83 -16.67
C LEU A 121 -9.10 22.57 -16.63
N GLY A 122 -9.22 23.65 -15.84
CA GLY A 122 -10.46 24.45 -15.77
C GLY A 122 -11.64 23.73 -15.10
N ILE A 123 -11.40 22.65 -14.37
CA ILE A 123 -12.46 21.88 -13.71
C ILE A 123 -13.02 22.69 -12.53
N SER A 124 -14.33 22.93 -12.55
CA SER A 124 -15.02 23.69 -11.50
C SER A 124 -14.87 23.00 -10.14
N GLY A 125 -14.56 23.80 -9.11
CA GLY A 125 -14.38 23.28 -7.75
C GLY A 125 -13.06 22.53 -7.54
N ALA A 126 -12.00 22.86 -8.28
CA ALA A 126 -10.67 22.24 -8.14
C ALA A 126 -10.17 22.14 -6.68
N LEU A 127 -10.39 23.18 -5.87
CA LEU A 127 -10.06 23.16 -4.43
C LEU A 127 -10.87 22.12 -3.66
N LEU A 128 -12.19 22.06 -3.91
CA LEU A 128 -13.07 21.07 -3.29
C LEU A 128 -12.62 19.65 -3.64
N TRP A 129 -12.37 19.39 -4.92
CA TRP A 129 -11.89 18.09 -5.37
C TRP A 129 -10.53 17.73 -4.80
N GLY A 130 -9.59 18.68 -4.69
CA GLY A 130 -8.30 18.45 -4.03
C GLY A 130 -8.44 18.09 -2.54
N VAL A 131 -9.37 18.71 -1.82
CA VAL A 131 -9.69 18.35 -0.42
C VAL A 131 -10.31 16.95 -0.34
N VAL A 132 -11.27 16.64 -1.21
CA VAL A 132 -11.87 15.29 -1.27
C VAL A 132 -10.80 14.25 -1.59
N MET A 133 -9.89 14.55 -2.53
CA MET A 133 -8.77 13.67 -2.88
C MET A 133 -7.80 13.49 -1.72
N THR A 134 -7.55 14.54 -0.92
CA THR A 134 -6.76 14.44 0.33
C THR A 134 -7.42 13.47 1.31
N LEU A 135 -8.72 13.63 1.56
CA LEU A 135 -9.45 12.78 2.51
C LEU A 135 -9.48 11.32 2.04
N LEU A 136 -9.73 11.09 0.74
CA LEU A 136 -9.77 9.74 0.17
C LEU A 136 -8.39 9.09 0.12
N SER A 137 -7.32 9.86 -0.10
CA SER A 137 -5.93 9.36 -0.14
C SER A 137 -5.41 8.86 1.21
N LEU A 138 -6.12 9.12 2.30
CA LEU A 138 -5.87 8.44 3.58
C LEU A 138 -6.12 6.93 3.47
N ILE A 139 -6.94 6.49 2.50
CA ILE A 139 -7.11 5.08 2.12
C ILE A 139 -6.01 4.73 1.12
N PRO A 140 -4.99 3.93 1.53
CA PRO A 140 -3.88 3.55 0.66
C PRO A 140 -4.36 2.87 -0.63
N VAL A 141 -3.56 2.96 -1.70
CA VAL A 141 -3.71 2.22 -2.97
C VAL A 141 -4.87 2.69 -3.86
N VAL A 142 -5.99 3.15 -3.29
CA VAL A 142 -7.23 3.44 -4.04
C VAL A 142 -7.61 4.92 -4.02
N GLY A 143 -7.20 5.67 -2.99
CA GLY A 143 -7.77 6.97 -2.64
C GLY A 143 -7.79 8.03 -3.74
N ALA A 144 -6.65 8.38 -4.32
CA ALA A 144 -6.59 9.41 -5.36
C ALA A 144 -7.14 8.94 -6.71
N GLY A 145 -6.90 7.66 -7.05
CA GLY A 145 -7.37 7.02 -8.30
C GLY A 145 -8.88 7.05 -8.46
N LEU A 146 -9.60 6.91 -7.35
CA LEU A 146 -11.06 6.91 -7.33
C LEU A 146 -11.66 8.25 -7.81
N ILE A 147 -10.89 9.35 -7.75
CA ILE A 147 -11.37 10.68 -8.16
C ILE A 147 -10.94 11.01 -9.57
N TRP A 148 -9.64 10.95 -9.87
CA TRP A 148 -9.16 11.43 -11.17
C TRP A 148 -9.57 10.51 -12.32
N ALA A 149 -9.71 9.20 -12.09
CA ALA A 149 -10.01 8.26 -13.17
C ALA A 149 -11.45 8.44 -13.73
N PRO A 150 -12.51 8.51 -12.91
CA PRO A 150 -13.85 8.84 -13.41
C PRO A 150 -13.93 10.22 -14.08
N VAL A 151 -13.19 11.21 -13.56
CA VAL A 151 -13.13 12.55 -14.15
C VAL A 151 -12.46 12.52 -15.53
N ALA A 152 -11.37 11.76 -15.69
CA ALA A 152 -10.75 11.57 -17.00
C ALA A 152 -11.69 10.89 -18.00
N VAL A 153 -12.43 9.86 -17.57
CA VAL A 153 -13.47 9.21 -18.40
C VAL A 153 -14.57 10.19 -18.78
N TYR A 154 -14.99 11.05 -17.86
CA TYR A 154 -15.98 12.10 -18.14
C TYR A 154 -15.48 13.10 -19.20
N LEU A 155 -14.24 13.57 -19.10
CA LEU A 155 -13.65 14.48 -20.10
C LEU A 155 -13.60 13.85 -21.49
N PHE A 156 -13.24 12.57 -21.59
CA PHE A 156 -13.31 11.83 -22.85
C PHE A 156 -14.74 11.73 -23.40
N ALA A 157 -15.74 11.52 -22.52
CA ALA A 157 -17.13 11.41 -22.91
C ALA A 157 -17.73 12.73 -23.42
N VAL A 158 -17.27 13.88 -22.89
CA VAL A 158 -17.72 15.22 -23.31
C VAL A 158 -16.96 15.72 -24.55
N GLY A 159 -15.90 15.03 -24.97
CA GLY A 159 -15.11 15.34 -26.16
C GLY A 159 -13.85 16.17 -25.91
N GLU A 160 -13.50 16.42 -24.64
CA GLU A 160 -12.27 17.10 -24.24
C GLU A 160 -11.10 16.11 -24.14
N TRP A 161 -10.71 15.55 -25.29
CA TRP A 161 -9.72 14.48 -25.36
C TRP A 161 -8.33 14.88 -24.86
N VAL A 162 -7.92 16.13 -25.08
CA VAL A 162 -6.61 16.63 -24.64
C VAL A 162 -6.55 16.69 -23.11
N ASP A 163 -7.57 17.28 -22.48
CA ASP A 163 -7.64 17.42 -21.03
C ASP A 163 -7.82 16.07 -20.34
N GLY A 164 -8.63 15.17 -20.91
CA GLY A 164 -8.75 13.79 -20.46
C GLY A 164 -7.42 13.03 -20.53
N LEU A 165 -6.65 13.20 -21.61
CA LEU A 165 -5.36 12.54 -21.77
C LEU A 165 -4.30 13.10 -20.81
N ILE A 166 -4.24 14.43 -20.65
CA ILE A 166 -3.35 15.09 -19.69
C ILE A 166 -3.68 14.62 -18.28
N LEU A 167 -4.96 14.58 -17.91
CA LEU A 167 -5.37 14.12 -16.59
C LEU A 167 -5.03 12.65 -16.37
N ALA A 168 -5.26 11.79 -17.36
CA ALA A 168 -4.94 10.37 -17.25
C ALA A 168 -3.44 10.13 -17.11
N ALA A 169 -2.62 10.83 -17.91
CA ALA A 169 -1.16 10.73 -17.86
C ALA A 169 -0.61 11.26 -16.52
N PHE A 170 -1.10 12.41 -16.05
CA PHE A 170 -0.67 13.00 -14.78
C PHE A 170 -1.18 12.19 -13.58
N GLY A 171 -2.42 11.71 -13.62
CA GLY A 171 -3.04 10.88 -12.60
C GLY A 171 -2.33 9.54 -12.43
N ALA A 172 -2.06 8.83 -13.53
CA ALA A 172 -1.35 7.55 -13.48
C ALA A 172 0.15 7.73 -13.21
N GLY A 173 0.80 8.70 -13.86
CA GLY A 173 2.25 8.87 -13.85
C GLY A 173 2.80 9.72 -12.70
N VAL A 174 2.08 10.74 -12.25
CA VAL A 174 2.55 11.60 -11.14
C VAL A 174 1.86 11.20 -9.86
N ILE A 175 0.53 11.31 -9.80
CA ILE A 175 -0.25 11.07 -8.57
C ILE A 175 -0.14 9.60 -8.13
N GLY A 176 -0.23 8.66 -9.08
CA GLY A 176 -0.08 7.23 -8.81
C GLY A 176 1.33 6.82 -8.37
N LEU A 177 2.37 7.52 -8.84
CA LEU A 177 3.74 7.23 -8.39
C LEU A 177 4.06 7.78 -7.01
N VAL A 178 3.32 8.77 -6.50
CA VAL A 178 3.55 9.32 -5.15
C VAL A 178 3.48 8.21 -4.10
N ASP A 179 2.45 7.35 -4.13
CA ASP A 179 2.34 6.23 -3.18
C ASP A 179 3.47 5.21 -3.32
N ASN A 180 3.92 4.97 -4.56
CA ASN A 180 4.94 3.97 -4.89
C ASN A 180 6.37 4.43 -4.54
N VAL A 181 6.62 5.73 -4.53
CA VAL A 181 7.95 6.31 -4.28
C VAL A 181 8.09 6.81 -2.85
N LEU A 182 7.05 7.45 -2.32
CA LEU A 182 7.12 8.12 -1.02
C LEU A 182 7.13 7.09 0.12
N ARG A 183 6.38 5.99 0.04
CA ARG A 183 6.40 4.92 1.07
C ARG A 183 7.79 4.29 1.25
N PRO A 184 8.49 3.79 0.20
CA PRO A 184 9.81 3.22 0.36
C PRO A 184 10.86 4.21 0.88
N ILE A 185 10.78 5.48 0.46
CA ILE A 185 11.69 6.54 0.92
C ILE A 185 11.50 6.81 2.42
N LEU A 186 10.25 6.82 2.90
CA LEU A 186 9.95 7.06 4.32
C LEU A 186 10.27 5.85 5.20
N VAL A 187 10.18 4.63 4.66
CA VAL A 187 10.38 3.39 5.44
C VAL A 187 11.85 2.97 5.53
N GLY A 188 12.74 3.54 4.72
CA GLY A 188 14.16 3.21 4.76
C GLY A 188 14.42 1.87 4.06
N ARG A 189 15.39 1.85 3.14
CA ARG A 189 15.51 0.81 2.13
C ARG A 189 16.76 -0.02 2.33
N ASP A 190 16.86 -0.72 3.46
CA ASP A 190 18.02 -1.55 3.79
C ASP A 190 17.68 -3.04 3.83
N THR A 191 17.36 -3.61 2.66
CA THR A 191 17.73 -4.97 2.28
C THR A 191 17.36 -5.19 0.82
N LYS A 192 18.36 -5.30 -0.06
CA LYS A 192 18.12 -5.71 -1.44
C LYS A 192 17.88 -7.22 -1.44
N LEU A 193 16.61 -7.62 -1.51
CA LEU A 193 16.24 -9.02 -1.74
C LEU A 193 16.88 -9.51 -3.06
N PRO A 194 17.45 -10.72 -3.10
CA PRO A 194 17.91 -11.33 -4.34
C PRO A 194 16.75 -11.55 -5.34
N ASP A 195 17.00 -11.34 -6.63
CA ASP A 195 15.97 -11.36 -7.68
C ASP A 195 15.19 -12.69 -7.74
N TYR A 196 15.84 -13.82 -7.46
CA TYR A 196 15.17 -15.13 -7.42
C TYR A 196 14.13 -15.22 -6.29
N MET A 197 14.36 -14.56 -5.15
CA MET A 197 13.37 -14.52 -4.07
C MET A 197 12.19 -13.64 -4.42
N VAL A 198 12.41 -12.54 -5.15
CA VAL A 198 11.32 -11.67 -5.62
C VAL A 198 10.43 -12.44 -6.59
N LEU A 199 11.03 -13.16 -7.54
CA LEU A 199 10.30 -13.96 -8.52
C LEU A 199 9.53 -15.13 -7.87
N LEU A 200 10.18 -15.86 -6.97
CA LEU A 200 9.55 -16.97 -6.25
C LEU A 200 8.40 -16.48 -5.36
N SER A 201 8.59 -15.34 -4.67
CA SER A 201 7.58 -14.79 -3.77
C SER A 201 6.41 -14.14 -4.51
N THR A 202 6.61 -13.52 -5.67
CA THR A 202 5.49 -13.05 -6.51
C THR A 202 4.68 -14.20 -7.04
N LEU A 203 5.31 -15.26 -7.58
CA LEU A 203 4.60 -16.43 -8.10
C LEU A 203 3.90 -17.22 -6.98
N GLY A 204 4.60 -17.47 -5.87
CA GLY A 204 4.03 -18.15 -4.71
C GLY A 204 2.94 -17.33 -4.03
N GLY A 205 3.14 -16.01 -3.92
CA GLY A 205 2.13 -15.09 -3.43
C GLY A 205 0.89 -15.11 -4.30
N PHE A 206 1.04 -15.04 -5.62
CA PHE A 206 -0.07 -15.14 -6.56
C PHE A 206 -0.83 -16.47 -6.43
N ALA A 207 -0.12 -17.59 -6.24
CA ALA A 207 -0.74 -18.89 -6.06
C ALA A 207 -1.57 -19.00 -4.77
N VAL A 208 -1.14 -18.35 -3.67
CA VAL A 208 -1.80 -18.44 -2.35
C VAL A 208 -2.87 -17.38 -2.15
N PHE A 209 -2.60 -16.14 -2.58
CA PHE A 209 -3.43 -14.96 -2.31
C PHE A 209 -4.07 -14.34 -3.57
N GLY A 210 -3.91 -14.98 -4.75
CA GLY A 210 -4.43 -14.48 -6.01
C GLY A 210 -3.78 -13.16 -6.45
N MET A 211 -4.55 -12.26 -7.06
CA MET A 211 -4.05 -10.95 -7.55
C MET A 211 -3.35 -10.13 -6.46
N ASN A 212 -3.88 -10.14 -5.23
CA ASN A 212 -3.29 -9.44 -4.08
C ASN A 212 -1.94 -10.03 -3.67
N GLY A 213 -1.70 -11.30 -4.00
CA GLY A 213 -0.47 -12.03 -3.74
C GLY A 213 0.74 -11.50 -4.49
N PHE A 214 0.55 -10.81 -5.61
CA PHE A 214 1.64 -10.14 -6.32
C PHE A 214 2.31 -9.06 -5.46
N VAL A 215 1.52 -8.37 -4.62
CA VAL A 215 2.01 -7.32 -3.72
C VAL A 215 2.47 -7.92 -2.38
N ILE A 216 1.68 -8.85 -1.83
CA ILE A 216 1.94 -9.47 -0.52
C ILE A 216 3.18 -10.38 -0.55
N GLY A 217 3.40 -11.09 -1.66
CA GLY A 217 4.48 -12.07 -1.81
C GLY A 217 5.87 -11.49 -1.50
N PRO A 218 6.35 -10.48 -2.25
CA PRO A 218 7.64 -9.85 -1.99
C PRO A 218 7.78 -9.25 -0.60
N LEU A 219 6.68 -8.73 -0.03
CA LEU A 219 6.68 -8.17 1.32
C LEU A 219 6.93 -9.25 2.38
N VAL A 220 6.28 -10.40 2.28
CA VAL A 220 6.49 -11.54 3.18
C VAL A 220 7.90 -12.09 3.05
N ALA A 221 8.43 -12.19 1.83
CA ALA A 221 9.81 -12.61 1.60
C ALA A 221 10.83 -11.64 2.22
N ALA A 222 10.60 -10.32 2.12
CA ALA A 222 11.44 -9.31 2.75
C ALA A 222 11.46 -9.47 4.27
N LEU A 223 10.28 -9.67 4.88
CA LEU A 223 10.14 -9.94 6.31
C LEU A 223 10.89 -11.22 6.72
N PHE A 224 10.72 -12.31 5.97
CA PHE A 224 11.42 -13.56 6.24
C PHE A 224 12.94 -13.39 6.22
N VAL A 225 13.48 -12.73 5.19
CA VAL A 225 14.93 -12.48 5.09
C VAL A 225 15.41 -11.58 6.22
N ALA A 226 14.67 -10.52 6.56
CA ALA A 226 15.02 -9.65 7.67
C ALA A 226 15.06 -10.41 9.01
N PHE A 227 14.05 -11.25 9.29
CA PHE A 227 14.03 -12.11 10.47
C PHE A 227 15.19 -13.11 10.46
N TRP A 228 15.48 -13.73 9.31
CA TRP A 228 16.56 -14.70 9.17
C TRP A 228 17.94 -14.07 9.35
N GLU A 229 18.16 -12.86 8.85
CA GLU A 229 19.40 -12.11 9.07
C GLU A 229 19.59 -11.74 10.54
N ILE A 230 18.53 -11.28 11.23
CA ILE A 230 18.57 -10.99 12.67
C ILE A 230 18.92 -12.27 13.44
N PHE A 231 18.22 -13.37 13.14
CA PHE A 231 18.48 -14.66 13.76
C PHE A 231 19.94 -15.12 13.54
N MET A 232 20.47 -15.05 12.31
CA MET A 232 21.86 -15.41 12.05
C MET A 232 22.84 -14.52 12.82
N ARG A 233 22.61 -13.21 12.91
CA ARG A 233 23.49 -12.30 13.68
C ARG A 233 23.48 -12.62 15.16
N GLU A 234 22.32 -12.99 15.71
CA GLU A 234 22.13 -13.20 17.14
C GLU A 234 22.62 -14.58 17.61
N PHE A 235 22.56 -15.59 16.75
CA PHE A 235 23.00 -16.96 17.07
C PHE A 235 24.39 -17.35 16.52
N ASN A 236 24.92 -16.65 15.51
CA ASN A 236 26.30 -16.86 15.01
C ASN A 236 27.29 -15.75 15.42
N ALA A 237 26.93 -14.84 16.33
CA ALA A 237 27.94 -13.96 16.93
C ALA A 237 28.96 -14.85 17.67
N PRO A 238 30.27 -14.80 17.33
CA PRO A 238 31.27 -15.56 18.06
C PRO A 238 31.21 -15.13 19.52
N HIS A 239 31.05 -16.10 20.43
CA HIS A 239 31.38 -15.87 21.83
C HIS A 239 32.83 -15.38 21.85
N VAL A 240 33.02 -14.07 22.05
CA VAL A 240 34.30 -13.56 22.51
C VAL A 240 34.41 -14.06 23.94
N ASP A 241 34.96 -15.26 24.10
CA ASP A 241 35.44 -15.75 25.37
C ASP A 241 36.45 -14.71 25.86
N ILE A 242 36.02 -13.86 26.79
CA ILE A 242 36.95 -13.15 27.65
C ILE A 242 37.50 -14.21 28.61
N SER A 243 38.34 -15.09 28.09
CA SER A 243 39.21 -15.92 28.92
C SER A 243 40.16 -14.94 29.61
N PRO A 244 40.23 -14.91 30.95
CA PRO A 244 41.17 -14.08 31.68
C PRO A 244 42.57 -14.66 31.45
N ALA A 245 43.16 -14.30 30.31
CA ALA A 245 44.51 -14.68 29.96
C ALA A 245 45.49 -14.04 30.95
N ALA A 246 46.11 -14.92 31.71
CA ALA A 246 47.45 -14.80 32.28
C ALA A 246 47.69 -13.66 33.29
N SER A 247 47.72 -14.07 34.55
CA SER A 247 48.64 -13.54 35.56
C SER A 247 50.00 -13.18 34.93
N PRO A 248 50.50 -11.94 35.06
CA PRO A 248 51.88 -11.65 34.69
C PRO A 248 52.78 -12.22 35.79
N ALA A 249 53.17 -13.48 35.63
CA ALA A 249 54.35 -14.00 36.27
C ALA A 249 55.57 -13.30 35.65
N GLU A 250 56.35 -12.69 36.55
CA GLU A 250 57.81 -12.78 36.55
C GLU A 250 58.56 -12.03 35.42
N ASN A 251 59.25 -10.95 35.80
CA ASN A 251 60.48 -10.58 35.12
C ASN A 251 61.56 -10.22 36.17
N PRO A 252 62.80 -10.69 35.99
CA PRO A 252 63.77 -10.81 37.06
C PRO A 252 64.53 -9.50 37.34
N SER A 253 64.96 -9.38 38.59
CA SER A 253 66.07 -8.57 39.13
C SER A 253 66.85 -7.68 38.14
N THR A 254 66.85 -6.37 38.40
CA THR A 254 68.02 -5.51 38.17
C THR A 254 68.10 -4.44 39.26
N ASP A 255 69.00 -4.70 40.21
CA ASP A 255 69.93 -3.79 40.88
C ASP A 255 69.44 -2.41 41.38
N GLU A 256 69.29 -2.33 42.70
CA GLU A 256 69.63 -1.14 43.49
C GLU A 256 71.08 -0.70 43.23
N PRO A 257 71.36 0.62 43.23
CA PRO A 257 71.92 1.16 44.47
C PRO A 257 71.52 2.60 44.82
N SER A 258 71.42 2.81 46.13
CA SER A 258 71.70 4.05 46.87
C SER A 258 70.72 5.23 46.71
N LYS A 259 70.09 5.60 47.84
CA LYS A 259 70.30 6.89 48.54
C LYS A 259 69.37 6.98 49.75
N GLY A 260 69.96 7.04 50.95
CA GLY A 260 69.28 7.45 52.18
C GLY A 260 70.22 7.27 53.38
N CYS A 261 70.38 8.33 54.16
CA CYS A 261 71.20 8.44 55.38
C CYS A 261 70.99 7.33 56.41
#